data_AF-A0A3D6BY58-F1
#
_entry.id   AF-A0A3D6BY58-F1
#
_cell.length_a   1.000
_cell.length_b   1.000
_cell.length_c   1.000
_cell.angle_alpha   90.00
_cell.angle_beta   90.00
_cell.angle_gamma   90.00
#
_symmetry.space_group_name_H-M   'P 1'
#
loop_
_entity.id
_entity.type
_entity.pdbx_description
1 polymer ?
#
loop_
_entity_poly.entity_id
_entity_poly.type
_entity_poly.pdbx_seq_one_letter_code
_entity_poly.pdbx_strand_id
1 'polypeptide(L)'
;MKRFFVAVSCLVVIFTMSDVFAQDGPDTLELPTGTITLMAPEGSEREPTLSPVLFPHSLHFSYSCKDCHHTWDGESPVQSCAAAGCHENLWAAKPGSKSKAEKRIKSLTGAFHQTCRDCHRNEVAEQKAAGIKEIATGPIECEGCHPKPHSEPENSGEALSIPLGNLTIEPPEGVDAKKGAVDFPHGAHFGFACQDCHHDWDGESEVVGCSTEGCHDETEPSGTRDIKDPDNVLYYLAAYHNACIGCHRETTKQRDAVLKQVELKKAHADEKDLPAAGPVGCNACHTGS
;
A
#
# COMPACT_ATOMS: atom_id res chain seq x y z
N MET A 1 76.62 -29.24 -29.33
CA MET A 1 76.21 -28.66 -28.02
C MET A 1 74.69 -28.55 -28.02
N LYS A 2 74.05 -29.26 -27.08
CA LYS A 2 72.59 -29.41 -26.96
C LYS A 2 71.94 -28.06 -26.59
N ARG A 3 70.92 -27.64 -27.32
CA ARG A 3 70.02 -26.56 -26.91
C ARG A 3 68.63 -27.16 -26.73
N PHE A 4 68.16 -27.15 -25.50
CA PHE A 4 66.87 -27.64 -25.05
C PHE A 4 65.75 -26.78 -25.64
N PHE A 5 64.77 -27.41 -26.28
CA PHE A 5 63.46 -26.81 -26.54
C PHE A 5 62.60 -26.98 -25.28
N VAL A 6 62.24 -25.88 -24.63
CA VAL A 6 61.21 -25.85 -23.60
C VAL A 6 59.93 -25.37 -24.29
N ALA A 7 59.01 -26.30 -24.53
CA ALA A 7 57.67 -25.99 -25.01
C ALA A 7 56.85 -25.49 -23.81
N VAL A 8 56.55 -24.19 -23.79
CA VAL A 8 55.60 -23.58 -22.84
C VAL A 8 54.21 -23.84 -23.39
N SER A 9 53.54 -24.85 -22.85
CA SER A 9 52.14 -25.15 -23.14
C SER A 9 51.27 -24.13 -22.39
N CYS A 10 50.79 -23.10 -23.10
CA CYS A 10 49.77 -22.19 -22.58
C CYS A 10 48.43 -22.92 -22.55
N LEU A 11 48.11 -23.50 -21.38
CA LEU A 11 46.78 -24.00 -21.05
C LEU A 11 45.84 -22.80 -20.91
N VAL A 12 45.07 -22.50 -21.96
CA VAL A 12 43.99 -21.51 -21.90
C VAL A 12 42.84 -22.14 -21.14
N VAL A 13 42.74 -21.84 -19.84
CA VAL A 13 41.56 -22.16 -19.03
C VAL A 13 40.49 -21.14 -19.39
N ILE A 14 39.54 -21.55 -20.23
CA ILE A 14 38.32 -20.79 -20.50
C ILE A 14 37.45 -20.94 -19.24
N PHE A 15 37.52 -19.96 -18.34
CA PHE A 15 36.49 -19.78 -17.33
C PHE A 15 35.23 -19.31 -18.04
N THR A 16 34.32 -20.23 -18.34
CA THR A 16 32.92 -19.88 -18.55
C THR A 16 32.38 -19.42 -17.20
N MET A 17 32.43 -18.12 -16.94
CA MET A 17 31.60 -17.53 -15.90
C MET A 17 30.17 -17.73 -16.36
N SER A 18 29.52 -18.75 -15.82
CA SER A 18 28.08 -18.84 -15.82
C SER A 18 27.60 -17.70 -14.91
N ASP A 19 27.43 -16.52 -15.49
CA ASP A 19 26.60 -15.47 -14.91
C ASP A 19 25.17 -16.03 -14.88
N VAL A 20 24.89 -16.77 -13.81
CA VAL A 20 23.54 -16.98 -13.33
C VAL A 20 23.07 -15.60 -12.91
N PHE A 21 22.44 -14.88 -13.84
CA PHE A 21 21.53 -13.82 -13.47
C PHE A 21 20.46 -14.48 -12.61
N ALA A 22 20.59 -14.36 -11.30
CA ALA A 22 19.42 -14.38 -10.45
C ALA A 22 18.53 -13.25 -10.99
N GLN A 23 17.38 -13.59 -11.57
CA GLN A 23 16.30 -12.63 -11.63
C GLN A 23 15.99 -12.31 -10.19
N ASP A 24 16.41 -11.14 -9.71
CA ASP A 24 15.89 -10.59 -8.47
C ASP A 24 14.36 -10.64 -8.60
N GLY A 25 13.71 -11.37 -7.70
CA GLY A 25 12.25 -11.39 -7.62
C GLY A 25 11.71 -9.98 -7.36
N PRO A 26 10.39 -9.75 -7.45
CA PRO A 26 9.84 -8.47 -7.06
C PRO A 26 10.30 -8.14 -5.63
N ASP A 27 10.79 -6.93 -5.40
CA ASP A 27 11.09 -6.44 -4.06
C ASP A 27 9.86 -6.69 -3.15
N THR A 28 10.05 -7.05 -1.88
CA THR A 28 8.93 -7.30 -0.97
C THR A 28 8.85 -6.23 0.11
N LEU A 29 7.63 -5.80 0.41
CA LEU A 29 7.31 -4.99 1.57
C LEU A 29 6.93 -5.91 2.71
N GLU A 30 7.68 -5.84 3.80
CA GLU A 30 7.33 -6.50 5.05
C GLU A 30 6.27 -5.67 5.79
N LEU A 31 5.03 -6.09 5.71
CA LEU A 31 3.88 -5.45 6.35
C LEU A 31 3.69 -6.04 7.75
N PRO A 32 3.97 -5.29 8.84
CA PRO A 32 3.70 -5.79 10.18
C PRO A 32 2.20 -5.96 10.38
N THR A 33 1.74 -7.17 10.66
CA THR A 33 0.32 -7.45 10.96
C THR A 33 0.06 -7.33 12.45
N GLY A 34 -1.20 -7.45 12.86
CA GLY A 34 -1.64 -7.50 14.24
C GLY A 34 -1.50 -6.16 14.97
N THR A 35 -1.13 -6.24 16.25
CA THR A 35 -0.96 -5.08 17.13
C THR A 35 0.52 -4.75 17.30
N ILE A 36 0.86 -3.49 17.03
CA ILE A 36 2.20 -2.95 17.27
C ILE A 36 2.17 -1.97 18.42
N THR A 37 3.27 -1.85 19.15
CA THR A 37 3.39 -0.89 20.24
C THR A 37 4.07 0.39 19.77
N LEU A 38 3.37 1.51 19.89
CA LEU A 38 3.94 2.83 19.66
C LEU A 38 4.57 3.34 20.96
N MET A 39 5.90 3.44 20.97
CA MET A 39 6.68 3.89 22.11
C MET A 39 7.26 5.29 21.86
N ALA A 40 7.54 6.01 22.95
CA ALA A 40 8.33 7.22 22.86
C ALA A 40 9.78 6.87 22.45
N PRO A 41 10.47 7.71 21.65
CA PRO A 41 11.86 7.49 21.30
C PRO A 41 12.76 7.46 22.54
N GLU A 42 13.75 6.56 22.54
CA GLU A 42 14.77 6.50 23.59
C GLU A 42 15.56 7.82 23.66
N GLY A 43 15.91 8.25 24.87
CA GLY A 43 16.70 9.46 25.07
C GLY A 43 15.96 10.77 24.80
N SER A 44 14.63 10.73 24.72
CA SER A 44 13.82 11.95 24.61
C SER A 44 14.11 12.92 25.78
N GLU A 45 14.14 14.23 25.51
CA GLU A 45 14.47 15.24 26.52
C GLU A 45 13.51 15.25 27.73
N ARG A 46 12.34 14.60 27.60
CA ARG A 46 11.33 14.47 28.64
C ARG A 46 10.76 13.07 28.64
N GLU A 47 10.79 12.44 29.80
CA GLU A 47 10.15 11.14 30.02
C GLU A 47 8.65 11.17 29.64
N PRO A 48 8.17 10.16 28.92
CA PRO A 48 6.75 10.01 28.63
C PRO A 48 5.97 9.77 29.93
N THR A 49 4.88 10.53 30.13
CA THR A 49 4.01 10.41 31.31
C THR A 49 2.81 9.49 31.10
N LEU A 50 2.59 9.04 29.87
CA LEU A 50 1.50 8.16 29.47
C LEU A 50 2.04 6.79 29.05
N SER A 51 1.17 5.77 29.10
CA SER A 51 1.52 4.43 28.64
C SER A 51 1.83 4.38 27.15
N PRO A 52 2.61 3.39 26.68
CA PRO A 52 2.69 3.08 25.25
C PRO A 52 1.30 2.84 24.66
N VAL A 53 1.15 3.12 23.37
CA VAL A 53 -0.11 2.89 22.65
C VAL A 53 -0.04 1.52 21.99
N LEU A 54 -1.01 0.66 22.30
CA LEU A 54 -1.24 -0.56 21.52
C LEU A 54 -2.04 -0.19 20.27
N PHE A 55 -1.40 -0.27 19.12
CA PHE A 55 -1.96 0.14 17.84
C PHE A 55 -2.30 -1.10 17.00
N PRO A 56 -3.60 -1.43 16.81
CA PRO A 56 -4.00 -2.57 15.99
C PRO A 56 -3.85 -2.21 14.50
N HIS A 57 -2.65 -2.43 13.95
CA HIS A 57 -2.29 -2.05 12.59
C HIS A 57 -3.17 -2.74 11.55
N SER A 58 -3.45 -4.04 11.72
CA SER A 58 -4.31 -4.80 10.80
C SER A 58 -5.73 -4.22 10.66
N LEU A 59 -6.28 -3.64 11.73
CA LEU A 59 -7.61 -3.00 11.68
C LEU A 59 -7.62 -1.70 10.87
N HIS A 60 -6.45 -1.16 10.52
CA HIS A 60 -6.31 0.07 9.73
C HIS A 60 -5.94 -0.21 8.26
N PHE A 61 -5.89 -1.46 7.81
CA PHE A 61 -5.61 -1.80 6.41
C PHE A 61 -6.77 -1.53 5.45
N SER A 62 -7.93 -1.13 6.00
CA SER A 62 -9.07 -0.59 5.25
C SER A 62 -8.85 0.86 4.78
N TYR A 63 -7.75 1.51 5.18
CA TYR A 63 -7.34 2.83 4.70
C TYR A 63 -6.12 2.73 3.79
N SER A 64 -5.88 3.74 2.96
CA SER A 64 -4.65 3.76 2.16
C SER A 64 -3.44 3.87 3.07
N CYS A 65 -2.37 3.13 2.76
CA CYS A 65 -1.10 3.29 3.46
C CYS A 65 -0.62 4.76 3.43
N LYS A 66 -0.93 5.50 2.36
CA LYS A 66 -0.56 6.91 2.18
C LYS A 66 -1.38 7.88 3.04
N ASP A 67 -2.49 7.46 3.64
CA ASP A 67 -3.24 8.28 4.60
C ASP A 67 -2.45 8.47 5.90
N CYS A 68 -1.63 7.47 6.28
CA CYS A 68 -0.75 7.50 7.44
C CYS A 68 0.70 7.77 7.04
N HIS A 69 1.25 6.99 6.11
CA HIS A 69 2.59 7.12 5.56
C HIS A 69 2.60 8.12 4.39
N HIS A 70 2.23 9.36 4.70
CA HIS A 70 1.94 10.42 3.73
C HIS A 70 3.13 10.90 2.88
N THR A 71 4.34 10.37 3.10
CA THR A 71 5.52 10.63 2.27
C THR A 71 6.00 9.38 1.53
N TRP A 72 5.30 8.26 1.66
CA TRP A 72 5.69 7.01 1.03
C TRP A 72 5.47 7.05 -0.48
N ASP A 73 6.45 6.56 -1.22
CA ASP A 73 6.42 6.48 -2.68
C ASP A 73 5.54 5.31 -3.17
N GLY A 74 5.46 4.22 -2.40
CA GLY A 74 4.82 2.96 -2.81
C GLY A 74 5.83 1.90 -3.29
N GLU A 75 7.12 2.21 -3.24
CA GLU A 75 8.21 1.39 -3.79
C GLU A 75 9.31 1.12 -2.76
N SER A 76 9.61 2.09 -1.90
CA SER A 76 10.63 1.96 -0.86
C SER A 76 10.07 1.29 0.41
N PRO A 77 10.92 0.78 1.31
CA PRO A 77 10.48 0.35 2.63
C PRO A 77 9.77 1.48 3.39
N VAL A 78 8.68 1.13 4.09
CA VAL A 78 7.88 2.08 4.86
C VAL A 78 8.65 2.57 6.08
N GLN A 79 8.66 3.89 6.29
CA GLN A 79 9.37 4.53 7.40
C GLN A 79 8.45 4.84 8.58
N SER A 80 9.01 4.81 9.80
CA SER A 80 8.30 5.25 11.01
C SER A 80 8.16 6.77 11.05
N CYS A 81 7.17 7.27 11.80
CA CYS A 81 6.98 8.72 11.99
C CYS A 81 8.21 9.42 12.56
N ALA A 82 9.00 8.71 13.39
CA ALA A 82 10.18 9.22 14.06
C ALA A 82 11.48 9.03 13.25
N ALA A 83 11.38 8.63 11.97
CA ALA A 83 12.54 8.50 11.09
C ALA A 83 13.31 9.82 10.96
N ALA A 84 14.59 9.70 10.59
CA ALA A 84 15.49 10.84 10.53
C ALA A 84 14.99 11.91 9.54
N GLY A 85 14.88 13.16 9.98
CA GLY A 85 14.31 14.27 9.20
C GLY A 85 12.78 14.36 9.20
N CYS A 86 12.08 13.46 9.89
CA CYS A 86 10.61 13.45 10.05
C CYS A 86 10.22 14.00 11.43
N HIS A 87 9.42 13.29 12.22
CA HIS A 87 8.88 13.74 13.51
C HIS A 87 9.74 13.31 14.71
N GLU A 88 11.04 13.58 14.67
CA GLU A 88 12.02 13.08 15.67
C GLU A 88 11.83 13.64 17.09
N ASN A 89 11.34 14.88 17.19
CA ASN A 89 11.17 15.54 18.49
C ASN A 89 9.88 15.05 19.15
N LEU A 90 9.97 14.38 20.29
CA LEU A 90 8.79 13.90 21.03
C LEU A 90 7.79 15.04 21.29
N TRP A 91 8.29 16.16 21.83
CA TRP A 91 7.50 17.35 22.15
C TRP A 91 7.86 18.54 21.27
N ALA A 92 6.89 19.45 21.08
CA ALA A 92 7.17 20.70 20.40
C ALA A 92 8.18 21.53 21.22
N ALA A 93 9.17 22.12 20.52
CA ALA A 93 10.15 22.96 21.17
C ALA A 93 9.50 24.21 21.79
N LYS A 94 10.15 24.79 22.80
CA LYS A 94 9.66 25.99 23.48
C LYS A 94 9.42 27.13 22.48
N PRO A 95 8.35 27.94 22.66
CA PRO A 95 8.07 29.08 21.79
C PRO A 95 9.31 30.00 21.68
N GLY A 96 9.72 30.33 20.45
CA GLY A 96 10.84 31.23 20.17
C GLY A 96 12.19 30.59 19.85
N SER A 97 12.30 29.25 19.86
CA SER A 97 13.58 28.53 19.66
C SER A 97 13.88 28.09 18.21
N LYS A 98 12.92 28.17 17.28
CA LYS A 98 13.01 27.50 15.97
C LYS A 98 13.19 28.43 14.77
N SER A 99 14.01 28.00 13.81
CA SER A 99 14.11 28.57 12.46
C SER A 99 12.83 28.31 11.64
N LYS A 100 12.59 29.05 10.54
CA LYS A 100 11.36 28.91 9.71
C LYS A 100 11.16 27.51 9.10
N ALA A 101 12.23 26.73 8.89
CA ALA A 101 12.14 25.37 8.35
C ALA A 101 11.63 24.37 9.41
N GLU A 102 12.14 24.44 10.64
CA GLU A 102 11.73 23.55 11.74
C GLU A 102 10.33 23.86 12.29
N LYS A 103 9.73 25.00 11.92
CA LYS A 103 8.34 25.34 12.27
C LYS A 103 7.30 24.52 11.51
N ARG A 104 7.66 23.85 10.42
CA ARG A 104 6.72 23.09 9.57
C ARG A 104 6.54 21.63 10.01
N ILE A 105 7.53 21.04 10.67
CA ILE A 105 7.49 19.65 11.14
C ILE A 105 6.92 19.62 12.55
N LYS A 106 5.77 18.94 12.72
CA LYS A 106 5.13 18.74 14.03
C LYS A 106 6.01 17.84 14.91
N SER A 107 5.91 17.98 16.22
CA SER A 107 6.49 17.00 17.14
C SER A 107 5.82 15.65 16.96
N LEU A 108 6.47 14.56 17.38
CA LEU A 108 5.93 13.20 17.29
C LEU A 108 4.55 13.10 17.95
N THR A 109 4.41 13.62 19.17
CA THR A 109 3.10 13.68 19.86
C THR A 109 2.07 14.50 19.09
N GLY A 110 2.49 15.61 18.47
CA GLY A 110 1.60 16.45 17.68
C GLY A 110 1.16 15.80 16.37
N ALA A 111 2.04 15.02 15.74
CA ALA A 111 1.75 14.25 14.53
C ALA A 111 0.77 13.12 14.84
N PHE A 112 1.06 12.26 15.82
CA PHE A 112 0.15 11.18 16.22
C PHE A 112 -1.22 11.71 16.67
N HIS A 113 -1.27 12.72 17.53
CA HIS A 113 -2.55 13.25 17.98
C HIS A 113 -3.36 13.89 16.85
N GLN A 114 -2.71 14.49 15.85
CA GLN A 114 -3.41 14.97 14.68
C GLN A 114 -3.95 13.80 13.86
N THR A 115 -3.07 12.90 13.40
CA THR A 115 -3.46 11.82 12.48
C THR A 115 -4.49 10.89 13.12
N CYS A 116 -4.22 10.37 14.32
CA CYS A 116 -5.09 9.36 14.94
C CYS A 116 -6.41 9.99 15.43
N ARG A 117 -6.33 11.08 16.23
CA ARG A 117 -7.53 11.60 16.90
C ARG A 117 -8.41 12.41 15.96
N ASP A 118 -7.82 13.19 15.06
CA ASP A 118 -8.63 14.00 14.15
C ASP A 118 -9.32 13.12 13.11
N CYS A 119 -8.68 12.03 12.65
CA CYS A 119 -9.34 11.02 11.83
C CYS A 119 -10.56 10.43 12.54
N HIS A 120 -10.39 9.81 13.71
CA HIS A 120 -11.52 9.22 14.46
C HIS A 120 -12.61 10.25 14.79
N ARG A 121 -12.26 11.51 15.10
CA ARG A 121 -13.25 12.58 15.32
C ARG A 121 -14.06 12.90 14.07
N ASN A 122 -13.42 12.91 12.90
CA ASN A 122 -14.10 13.14 11.64
C ASN A 122 -15.07 11.98 11.35
N GLU A 123 -14.64 10.73 11.55
CA GLU A 123 -15.52 9.57 11.40
C GLU A 123 -16.73 9.62 12.33
N VAL A 124 -16.52 9.98 13.61
CA VAL A 124 -17.62 10.21 14.56
C VAL A 124 -18.60 11.26 14.02
N ALA A 125 -18.09 12.35 13.45
CA ALA A 125 -18.92 13.43 12.92
C ALA A 125 -19.70 12.99 11.68
N GLU A 126 -19.07 12.25 10.76
CA GLU A 126 -19.67 11.72 9.54
C GLU A 126 -20.75 10.68 9.85
N GLN A 127 -20.47 9.71 10.73
CA GLN A 127 -21.43 8.70 11.15
C GLN A 127 -22.65 9.33 11.83
N LYS A 128 -22.45 10.35 12.68
CA LYS A 128 -23.54 11.13 13.27
C LYS A 128 -24.36 11.88 12.22
N ALA A 129 -23.70 12.50 11.24
CA ALA A 129 -24.38 13.20 10.15
C ALA A 129 -25.20 12.24 9.28
N ALA A 130 -24.76 10.99 9.13
CA ALA A 130 -25.48 9.91 8.47
C ALA A 130 -26.63 9.31 9.32
N GLY A 131 -26.82 9.78 10.56
CA GLY A 131 -27.87 9.29 11.45
C GLY A 131 -27.57 7.94 12.12
N ILE A 132 -26.31 7.49 12.08
CA ILE A 132 -25.86 6.27 12.76
C ILE A 132 -25.85 6.53 14.26
N LYS A 133 -26.53 5.64 15.01
CA LYS A 133 -26.69 5.76 16.47
C LYS A 133 -25.54 5.13 17.25
N GLU A 134 -25.00 4.03 16.73
CA GLU A 134 -23.90 3.28 17.32
C GLU A 134 -22.65 3.55 16.49
N ILE A 135 -21.78 4.43 17.02
CA ILE A 135 -20.59 4.88 16.30
C ILE A 135 -19.50 3.81 16.44
N ALA A 136 -19.00 3.33 15.32
CA ALA A 136 -17.90 2.37 15.25
C ALA A 136 -16.66 3.07 14.68
N THR A 137 -15.73 3.43 15.57
CA THR A 137 -14.45 4.07 15.24
C THR A 137 -13.50 3.90 16.43
N GLY A 138 -12.22 4.21 16.24
CA GLY A 138 -11.22 4.11 17.28
C GLY A 138 -11.34 5.19 18.38
N PRO A 139 -10.50 5.08 19.43
CA PRO A 139 -10.57 5.99 20.57
C PRO A 139 -10.13 7.42 20.23
N ILE A 140 -10.79 8.40 20.85
CA ILE A 140 -10.45 9.84 20.78
C ILE A 140 -9.97 10.41 22.13
N GLU A 141 -10.28 9.71 23.21
CA GLU A 141 -9.94 10.05 24.59
C GLU A 141 -8.60 9.44 24.99
N CYS A 142 -7.88 10.13 25.90
CA CYS A 142 -6.53 9.75 26.27
C CYS A 142 -6.44 8.30 26.76
N GLU A 143 -7.36 7.85 27.62
CA GLU A 143 -7.32 6.50 28.22
C GLU A 143 -7.68 5.39 27.23
N GLY A 144 -8.34 5.73 26.12
CA GLY A 144 -8.60 4.77 25.05
C GLY A 144 -7.35 4.46 24.21
N CYS A 145 -6.43 5.43 24.08
CA CYS A 145 -5.13 5.21 23.40
C CYS A 145 -4.01 4.83 24.38
N HIS A 146 -4.03 5.42 25.58
CA HIS A 146 -3.04 5.25 26.65
C HIS A 146 -3.69 4.55 27.85
N PRO A 147 -3.90 3.23 27.79
CA PRO A 147 -4.60 2.49 28.83
C PRO A 147 -3.85 2.49 30.17
N LYS A 148 -4.62 2.38 31.26
CA LYS A 148 -4.12 2.18 32.63
C LYS A 148 -4.68 0.86 33.19
N PRO A 149 -3.87 -0.01 33.84
CA PRO A 149 -2.42 0.10 34.02
C PRO A 149 -1.67 0.02 32.68
N HIS A 150 -0.39 0.38 32.69
CA HIS A 150 0.46 0.33 31.49
C HIS A 150 0.42 -1.09 30.89
N SER A 151 -0.02 -1.20 29.64
CA SER A 151 0.08 -2.44 28.88
C SER A 151 1.55 -2.79 28.67
N GLU A 152 1.89 -4.08 28.72
CA GLU A 152 3.20 -4.53 28.28
C GLU A 152 3.33 -4.31 26.76
N PRO A 153 4.53 -3.99 26.24
CA PRO A 153 4.75 -3.88 24.81
C PRO A 153 4.43 -5.19 24.11
N GLU A 154 3.48 -5.15 23.18
CA GLU A 154 3.16 -6.22 22.26
C GLU A 154 3.52 -5.76 20.86
N ASN A 155 4.37 -6.53 20.19
CA ASN A 155 4.53 -6.45 18.75
C ASN A 155 4.26 -7.86 18.25
N SER A 156 3.17 -8.05 17.52
CA SER A 156 3.01 -9.25 16.69
C SER A 156 4.27 -9.36 15.84
N GLY A 157 5.08 -10.38 16.10
CA GLY A 157 6.34 -10.63 15.38
C GLY A 157 6.12 -11.17 13.96
N GLU A 158 4.89 -11.08 13.47
CA GLU A 158 4.46 -11.59 12.18
C GLU A 158 4.42 -10.42 11.20
N ALA A 159 5.11 -10.60 10.08
CA ALA A 159 5.08 -9.69 8.95
C ALA A 159 4.62 -10.48 7.72
N LEU A 160 3.79 -9.86 6.90
CA LEU A 160 3.41 -10.39 5.61
C LEU A 160 4.32 -9.80 4.53
N SER A 161 4.88 -10.65 3.69
CA SER A 161 5.65 -10.22 2.53
C SER A 161 4.70 -9.87 1.39
N ILE A 162 4.56 -8.57 1.10
CA ILE A 162 3.71 -8.05 0.03
C ILE A 162 4.59 -7.71 -1.18
N PRO A 163 4.27 -8.19 -2.40
CA PRO A 163 5.13 -7.94 -3.55
C PRO A 163 5.01 -6.47 -4.02
N LEU A 164 6.16 -5.85 -4.25
CA LEU A 164 6.31 -4.49 -4.76
C LEU A 164 6.50 -4.47 -6.28
N GLY A 165 6.33 -3.28 -6.86
CA GLY A 165 6.55 -3.06 -8.28
C GLY A 165 5.46 -3.65 -9.15
N ASN A 166 5.85 -4.29 -10.24
CA ASN A 166 4.93 -4.85 -11.23
C ASN A 166 4.73 -6.36 -11.03
N LEU A 167 3.48 -6.81 -11.14
CA LEU A 167 3.08 -8.21 -11.13
C LEU A 167 2.66 -8.64 -12.52
N THR A 168 3.00 -9.85 -12.93
CA THR A 168 2.45 -10.44 -14.15
C THR A 168 1.19 -11.22 -13.80
N ILE A 169 0.04 -10.79 -14.31
CA ILE A 169 -1.23 -11.51 -14.17
C ILE A 169 -1.44 -12.37 -15.41
N GLU A 170 -1.36 -13.68 -15.21
CA GLU A 170 -1.57 -14.71 -16.22
C GLU A 170 -2.98 -15.32 -16.09
N PRO A 171 -3.53 -15.89 -17.18
CA PRO A 171 -4.76 -16.67 -17.09
C PRO A 171 -4.55 -17.91 -16.18
N PRO A 172 -5.62 -18.43 -15.54
CA PRO A 172 -5.56 -19.70 -14.82
C PRO A 172 -5.05 -20.85 -15.71
N GLU A 173 -4.45 -21.87 -15.09
CA GLU A 173 -3.91 -23.03 -15.81
C GLU A 173 -4.98 -23.70 -16.68
N GLY A 174 -4.61 -24.09 -17.90
CA GLY A 174 -5.52 -24.75 -18.84
C GLY A 174 -6.41 -23.82 -19.65
N VAL A 175 -6.36 -22.51 -19.43
CA VAL A 175 -7.08 -21.52 -20.24
C VAL A 175 -6.24 -21.07 -21.44
N ASP A 176 -6.79 -21.21 -22.65
CA ASP A 176 -6.20 -20.66 -23.87
C ASP A 176 -6.52 -19.16 -24.00
N ALA A 177 -5.58 -18.31 -23.56
CA ALA A 177 -5.76 -16.87 -23.54
C ALA A 177 -5.62 -16.24 -24.94
N LYS A 178 -6.60 -15.42 -25.31
CA LYS A 178 -6.60 -14.65 -26.57
C LYS A 178 -5.80 -13.35 -26.51
N LYS A 179 -5.26 -13.01 -25.34
CA LYS A 179 -4.53 -11.77 -25.05
C LYS A 179 -3.32 -12.12 -24.20
N GLY A 180 -2.23 -11.39 -24.37
CA GLY A 180 -1.06 -11.55 -23.51
C GLY A 180 -1.36 -11.24 -22.04
N ALA A 181 -0.45 -11.69 -21.18
CA ALA A 181 -0.48 -11.40 -19.75
C ALA A 181 -0.52 -9.89 -19.48
N VAL A 182 -1.08 -9.52 -18.34
CA VAL A 182 -1.14 -8.13 -17.90
C VAL A 182 0.07 -7.85 -17.02
N ASP A 183 0.87 -6.86 -17.43
CA ASP A 183 1.90 -6.27 -16.57
C ASP A 183 1.23 -5.23 -15.66
N PHE A 184 0.92 -5.66 -14.43
CA PHE A 184 0.12 -4.90 -13.46
C PHE A 184 1.03 -4.12 -12.50
N PRO A 185 1.03 -2.78 -12.50
CA PRO A 185 1.87 -1.98 -11.61
C PRO A 185 1.26 -1.92 -10.19
N HIS A 186 1.44 -2.98 -9.41
CA HIS A 186 0.85 -3.13 -8.07
C HIS A 186 1.27 -2.01 -7.11
N GLY A 187 2.56 -1.65 -7.07
CA GLY A 187 3.04 -0.54 -6.22
C GLY A 187 2.39 0.81 -6.53
N ALA A 188 2.02 1.05 -7.79
CA ALA A 188 1.29 2.26 -8.20
C ALA A 188 -0.15 2.32 -7.67
N HIS A 189 -0.71 1.18 -7.26
CA HIS A 189 -2.07 1.07 -6.74
C HIS A 189 -2.15 1.14 -5.20
N PHE A 190 -1.03 1.31 -4.48
CA PHE A 190 -1.03 1.46 -3.01
C PHE A 190 -1.62 2.78 -2.50
N GLY A 191 -2.11 3.64 -3.41
CA GLY A 191 -3.03 4.72 -3.07
C GLY A 191 -4.44 4.24 -2.70
N PHE A 192 -4.76 2.96 -2.93
CA PHE A 192 -6.02 2.32 -2.55
C PHE A 192 -5.82 1.42 -1.32
N ALA A 193 -6.90 1.12 -0.59
CA ALA A 193 -6.85 0.18 0.51
C ALA A 193 -6.65 -1.25 -0.04
N CYS A 194 -5.95 -2.12 0.70
CA CYS A 194 -5.72 -3.50 0.25
C CYS A 194 -7.05 -4.22 -0.01
N GLN A 195 -8.04 -3.95 0.85
CA GLN A 195 -9.40 -4.51 0.77
C GLN A 195 -10.24 -3.94 -0.38
N ASP A 196 -9.80 -2.88 -1.07
CA ASP A 196 -10.48 -2.44 -2.30
C ASP A 196 -10.33 -3.47 -3.44
N CYS A 197 -9.26 -4.28 -3.40
CA CYS A 197 -9.01 -5.37 -4.34
C CYS A 197 -9.14 -6.75 -3.68
N HIS A 198 -8.49 -6.94 -2.53
CA HIS A 198 -8.56 -8.16 -1.72
C HIS A 198 -9.71 -8.07 -0.71
N HIS A 199 -10.93 -7.98 -1.23
CA HIS A 199 -12.11 -7.61 -0.44
C HIS A 199 -12.50 -8.59 0.67
N ASP A 200 -12.04 -9.84 0.59
CA ASP A 200 -12.28 -10.85 1.62
C ASP A 200 -11.05 -11.06 2.54
N TRP A 201 -9.99 -10.27 2.38
CA TRP A 201 -8.79 -10.36 3.22
C TRP A 201 -9.04 -9.81 4.62
N ASP A 202 -8.67 -10.60 5.62
CA ASP A 202 -8.87 -10.32 7.05
C ASP A 202 -7.84 -9.36 7.67
N GLY A 203 -6.78 -9.03 6.93
CA GLY A 203 -5.70 -8.18 7.42
C GLY A 203 -4.59 -8.92 8.18
N GLU A 204 -4.67 -10.24 8.28
CA GLU A 204 -3.73 -11.06 9.05
C GLU A 204 -3.20 -12.26 8.25
N SER A 205 -4.07 -12.93 7.50
CA SER A 205 -3.74 -14.08 6.65
C SER A 205 -2.90 -13.71 5.43
N GLU A 206 -2.31 -14.72 4.78
CA GLU A 206 -1.62 -14.53 3.51
C GLU A 206 -2.58 -13.97 2.46
N VAL A 207 -2.13 -12.94 1.73
CA VAL A 207 -2.92 -12.31 0.68
C VAL A 207 -2.92 -13.20 -0.56
N VAL A 208 -4.11 -13.66 -0.96
CA VAL A 208 -4.27 -14.55 -2.12
C VAL A 208 -4.78 -13.80 -3.36
N GLY A 209 -4.50 -14.36 -4.54
CA GLY A 209 -5.01 -13.87 -5.82
C GLY A 209 -6.48 -14.21 -6.05
N CYS A 210 -7.11 -13.52 -7.00
CA CYS A 210 -8.55 -13.64 -7.27
C CYS A 210 -8.97 -15.08 -7.65
N SER A 211 -8.12 -15.80 -8.39
CA SER A 211 -8.42 -17.13 -8.94
C SER A 211 -7.96 -18.29 -8.06
N THR A 212 -7.79 -18.04 -6.76
CA THR A 212 -7.61 -19.09 -5.76
C THR A 212 -8.85 -19.98 -5.71
N GLU A 213 -8.66 -21.28 -5.45
CA GLU A 213 -9.76 -22.26 -5.34
C GLU A 213 -10.87 -21.78 -4.39
N GLY A 214 -12.11 -21.79 -4.87
CA GLY A 214 -13.29 -21.32 -4.14
C GLY A 214 -13.56 -19.82 -4.17
N CYS A 215 -12.76 -19.05 -4.92
CA CYS A 215 -12.96 -17.61 -5.14
C CYS A 215 -13.45 -17.34 -6.58
N HIS A 216 -12.66 -16.63 -7.40
CA HIS A 216 -12.98 -16.35 -8.80
C HIS A 216 -12.20 -17.31 -9.73
N ASP A 217 -12.41 -18.60 -9.52
CA ASP A 217 -11.67 -19.71 -10.13
C ASP A 217 -12.40 -20.39 -11.31
N GLU A 218 -13.63 -19.99 -11.62
CA GLU A 218 -14.34 -20.51 -12.79
C GLU A 218 -13.68 -19.97 -14.07
N THR A 219 -13.36 -20.87 -15.01
CA THR A 219 -12.68 -20.53 -16.28
C THR A 219 -13.63 -20.28 -17.45
N GLU A 220 -14.92 -20.55 -17.25
CA GLU A 220 -16.01 -20.32 -18.20
C GLU A 220 -17.14 -19.54 -17.52
N PRO A 221 -17.86 -18.68 -18.25
CA PRO A 221 -18.97 -17.93 -17.71
C PRO A 221 -20.21 -18.82 -17.48
N SER A 222 -21.02 -18.43 -16.51
CA SER A 222 -22.39 -18.93 -16.34
C SER A 222 -23.32 -18.24 -17.34
N GLY A 223 -23.41 -18.83 -18.53
CA GLY A 223 -24.34 -18.37 -19.58
C GLY A 223 -23.75 -17.32 -20.51
N THR A 224 -23.90 -16.04 -20.19
CA THR A 224 -23.42 -14.95 -21.07
C THR A 224 -21.98 -14.56 -20.75
N ARG A 225 -21.23 -14.00 -21.69
CA ARG A 225 -19.90 -13.42 -21.41
C ARG A 225 -19.96 -11.98 -20.89
N ASP A 226 -21.14 -11.50 -20.47
CA ASP A 226 -21.25 -10.17 -19.89
C ASP A 226 -20.60 -10.18 -18.50
N ILE A 227 -19.53 -9.39 -18.34
CA ILE A 227 -18.82 -9.28 -17.06
C ILE A 227 -19.71 -8.68 -15.96
N LYS A 228 -20.80 -8.00 -16.32
CA LYS A 228 -21.76 -7.43 -15.37
C LYS A 228 -22.88 -8.39 -14.98
N ASP A 229 -22.91 -9.58 -15.59
CA ASP A 229 -23.90 -10.60 -15.26
C ASP A 229 -23.63 -11.08 -13.81
N PRO A 230 -24.60 -10.99 -12.89
CA PRO A 230 -24.41 -11.45 -11.52
C PRO A 230 -24.10 -12.95 -11.44
N ASP A 231 -24.50 -13.74 -12.43
CA ASP A 231 -24.20 -15.18 -12.48
C ASP A 231 -22.71 -15.44 -12.79
N ASN A 232 -21.97 -14.45 -13.28
CA ASN A 232 -20.54 -14.53 -13.58
C ASN A 232 -19.63 -14.08 -12.43
N VAL A 233 -20.13 -14.00 -11.20
CA VAL A 233 -19.30 -13.52 -10.07
C VAL A 233 -18.05 -14.38 -9.85
N LEU A 234 -18.12 -15.70 -10.01
CA LEU A 234 -16.97 -16.60 -9.84
C LEU A 234 -16.09 -16.72 -11.10
N TYR A 235 -16.52 -16.14 -12.23
CA TYR A 235 -15.77 -16.19 -13.47
C TYR A 235 -14.55 -15.26 -13.39
N TYR A 236 -13.33 -15.83 -13.49
CA TYR A 236 -12.08 -15.08 -13.26
C TYR A 236 -11.97 -13.81 -14.10
N LEU A 237 -12.36 -13.89 -15.38
CA LEU A 237 -12.26 -12.77 -16.32
C LEU A 237 -13.23 -11.65 -15.95
N ALA A 238 -14.41 -11.98 -15.42
CA ALA A 238 -15.36 -10.99 -14.92
C ALA A 238 -14.81 -10.31 -13.67
N ALA A 239 -14.20 -11.05 -12.74
CA ALA A 239 -13.59 -10.50 -11.53
C ALA A 239 -12.51 -9.45 -11.85
N TYR A 240 -11.49 -9.82 -12.63
CA TYR A 240 -10.41 -8.89 -13.00
C TYR A 240 -10.93 -7.68 -13.79
N HIS A 241 -11.78 -7.87 -14.79
CA HIS A 241 -12.28 -6.75 -15.58
C HIS A 241 -13.20 -5.82 -14.79
N ASN A 242 -14.04 -6.34 -13.88
CA ASN A 242 -14.88 -5.51 -13.04
C ASN A 242 -14.05 -4.69 -12.06
N ALA A 243 -13.06 -5.30 -11.40
CA ALA A 243 -12.16 -4.60 -10.48
C ALA A 243 -11.37 -3.50 -11.19
N CYS A 244 -10.63 -3.84 -12.24
CA CYS A 244 -9.74 -2.89 -12.91
C CYS A 244 -10.53 -1.82 -13.70
N ILE A 245 -11.41 -2.26 -14.62
CA ILE A 245 -12.09 -1.34 -15.55
C ILE A 245 -13.18 -0.55 -14.81
N GLY A 246 -13.84 -1.15 -13.81
CA GLY A 246 -14.81 -0.46 -12.97
C GLY A 246 -14.18 0.74 -12.26
N CYS A 247 -13.09 0.50 -11.52
CA CYS A 247 -12.36 1.55 -10.82
C CYS A 247 -11.81 2.62 -11.79
N HIS A 248 -11.16 2.22 -12.89
CA HIS A 248 -10.61 3.18 -13.86
C HIS A 248 -11.68 4.06 -14.52
N ARG A 249 -12.86 3.51 -14.83
CA ARG A 249 -13.98 4.31 -15.34
C ARG A 249 -14.50 5.29 -14.31
N GLU A 250 -14.56 4.90 -13.05
CA GLU A 250 -15.07 5.76 -11.98
C GLU A 250 -14.12 6.91 -11.68
N THR A 251 -12.82 6.61 -11.51
CA THR A 251 -11.79 7.64 -11.33
C THR A 251 -11.70 8.61 -12.50
N THR A 252 -11.92 8.13 -13.74
CA THR A 252 -12.04 9.00 -14.92
C THR A 252 -13.20 9.98 -14.78
N LYS A 253 -14.40 9.51 -14.43
CA LYS A 253 -15.57 10.38 -14.23
C LYS A 253 -15.34 11.40 -13.11
N GLN A 254 -14.73 10.98 -12.01
CA GLN A 254 -14.41 11.86 -10.89
C GLN A 254 -13.44 12.97 -11.33
N ARG A 255 -12.39 12.61 -12.09
CA ARG A 255 -11.45 13.57 -12.66
C ARG A 255 -12.14 14.58 -13.58
N ASP A 256 -12.99 14.09 -14.49
CA ASP A 256 -13.74 14.94 -15.41
C ASP A 256 -14.71 15.88 -14.67
N ALA A 257 -15.33 15.41 -13.59
CA ALA A 257 -16.19 16.23 -12.74
C ALA A 257 -15.40 17.34 -12.04
N VAL A 258 -14.19 17.04 -11.53
CA VAL A 258 -13.30 18.03 -10.93
C VAL A 258 -12.89 19.08 -11.96
N LEU A 259 -12.43 18.67 -13.14
CA LEU A 259 -12.05 19.59 -14.23
C LEU A 259 -13.19 20.52 -14.61
N LYS A 260 -14.41 19.98 -14.75
CA LYS A 260 -15.61 20.78 -15.00
C LYS A 260 -15.90 21.78 -13.88
N GLN A 261 -15.73 21.40 -12.61
CA GLN A 261 -15.92 22.31 -11.48
C GLN A 261 -14.86 23.42 -11.45
N VAL A 262 -13.62 23.10 -11.78
CA VAL A 262 -12.51 24.06 -11.89
C VAL A 262 -12.81 25.09 -12.97
N GLU A 263 -13.24 24.64 -14.15
CA GLU A 263 -13.67 25.48 -15.26
C GLU A 263 -14.83 26.40 -14.85
N LEU A 264 -15.89 25.83 -14.27
CA LEU A 264 -17.08 26.57 -13.82
C LEU A 264 -16.75 27.63 -12.75
N LYS A 265 -15.84 27.31 -11.82
CA LYS A 265 -15.48 28.21 -10.71
C LYS A 265 -14.35 29.18 -11.07
N LYS A 266 -13.79 29.11 -12.28
CA LYS A 266 -12.54 29.82 -12.67
C LYS A 266 -11.44 29.63 -11.63
N ALA A 267 -11.41 28.46 -10.99
CA ALA A 267 -10.38 28.12 -10.04
C ALA A 267 -9.10 27.76 -10.79
N HIS A 268 -7.94 27.94 -10.13
CA HIS A 268 -6.69 27.41 -10.65
C HIS A 268 -6.53 25.98 -10.14
N ALA A 269 -6.87 25.00 -10.96
CA ALA A 269 -6.29 23.66 -10.86
C ALA A 269 -5.62 23.37 -12.19
N ASP A 270 -4.34 23.00 -12.14
CA ASP A 270 -3.62 22.56 -13.34
C ASP A 270 -4.01 21.10 -13.60
N GLU A 271 -4.36 20.77 -14.84
CA GLU A 271 -4.76 19.41 -15.22
C GLU A 271 -3.67 18.39 -14.89
N LYS A 272 -2.39 18.81 -14.94
CA LYS A 272 -1.23 17.98 -14.61
C LYS A 272 -1.13 17.63 -13.12
N ASP A 273 -1.83 18.36 -12.25
CA ASP A 273 -1.81 18.15 -10.81
C ASP A 273 -2.89 17.12 -10.39
N LEU A 274 -3.77 16.70 -11.31
CA LEU A 274 -4.75 15.65 -11.08
C LEU A 274 -4.17 14.26 -11.40
N PRO A 275 -4.50 13.22 -10.62
CA PRO A 275 -4.11 11.86 -10.93
C PRO A 275 -4.52 11.46 -12.36
N ALA A 276 -3.62 10.77 -13.07
CA ALA A 276 -3.93 10.23 -14.38
C ALA A 276 -5.04 9.17 -14.26
N ALA A 277 -5.96 9.17 -15.22
CA ALA A 277 -6.97 8.12 -15.30
C ALA A 277 -6.33 6.80 -15.73
N GLY A 278 -6.76 5.70 -15.11
CA GLY A 278 -6.29 4.36 -15.47
C GLY A 278 -6.79 3.89 -16.83
N PRO A 279 -6.10 2.92 -17.47
CA PRO A 279 -6.46 2.40 -18.78
C PRO A 279 -7.76 1.60 -18.77
N VAL A 280 -8.59 1.75 -19.81
CA VAL A 280 -9.84 0.97 -19.98
C VAL A 280 -9.89 0.17 -21.29
N GLY A 281 -8.86 0.28 -22.13
CA GLY A 281 -8.78 -0.40 -23.42
C GLY A 281 -7.96 -1.69 -23.34
N CYS A 282 -8.34 -2.72 -24.12
CA CYS A 282 -7.70 -4.04 -24.06
C CYS A 282 -6.18 -3.97 -24.20
N ASN A 283 -5.67 -3.27 -25.22
CA ASN A 283 -4.23 -3.22 -25.50
C ASN A 283 -3.46 -2.27 -24.57
N ALA A 284 -4.16 -1.50 -23.73
CA ALA A 284 -3.52 -0.66 -22.72
C ALA A 284 -3.25 -1.44 -21.43
N CYS A 285 -3.90 -2.60 -21.23
CA CYS A 285 -3.63 -3.52 -20.11
C CYS A 285 -2.90 -4.78 -20.56
N HIS A 286 -3.30 -5.37 -21.69
CA HIS A 286 -2.70 -6.60 -22.22
C HIS A 286 -1.57 -6.26 -23.20
N THR A 287 -0.34 -6.52 -22.80
CA THR A 287 0.84 -6.40 -23.67
C THR A 287 1.03 -7.67 -24.49
N GLY A 288 1.32 -7.54 -25.78
CA GLY A 288 1.53 -8.68 -26.68
C GLY A 288 0.23 -9.16 -27.33
N SER A 289 0.13 -8.93 -28.63
CA SER A 289 -0.92 -9.42 -29.53
C SER A 289 -0.27 -10.13 -30.71
#